data_AF-A0A843M0E6-F1
#
_entry.id   AF-A0A843M0E6-F1
#
_cell.length_a   1.000
_cell.length_b   1.000
_cell.length_c   1.000
_cell.angle_alpha   90.00
_cell.angle_beta   90.00
_cell.angle_gamma   90.00
#
_symmetry.space_group_name_H-M   'P 1'
#
loop_
_entity.id
_entity.type
_entity.pdbx_description
1 polymer ?
#
loop_
_entity_poly.entity_id
_entity_poly.type
_entity_poly.pdbx_seq_one_letter_code
_entity_poly.pdbx_strand_id
1 'polypeptide(L)'
;MGEDWILPGRNCGACGYGTCDEFFAAIQSGTRKKEECPFSSQHLCQEVPCTQAVLGSFDILGDPFDFILHPLPGECSARKILLPFRPDLVEKWDIQPGDILTGRPMGAGCPVQHVLLVLSASTVSGVIVTHVVGPLSSRGREVKDLEAYHIIGFEGMAESVRQVPVFGRRMRFLPAYCMMNLAHTGVVNQLFSRKEGLQVRVEDIRLL
;
A
#
# COMPACT_ATOMS: atom_id res chain seq x y z
N MET A 1 -10.58 0.18 -37.53
CA MET A 1 -10.93 1.41 -36.79
C MET A 1 -11.10 1.01 -35.34
N GLY A 2 -9.99 0.92 -34.60
CA GLY A 2 -10.02 0.52 -33.19
C GLY A 2 -10.47 1.72 -32.37
N GLU A 3 -11.44 1.53 -31.49
CA GLU A 3 -11.91 2.57 -30.57
C GLU A 3 -10.72 3.24 -29.88
N ASP A 4 -10.60 4.56 -30.04
CA ASP A 4 -9.64 5.39 -29.31
C ASP A 4 -9.97 5.28 -27.81
N TRP A 5 -9.31 4.33 -27.14
CA TRP A 5 -9.41 4.19 -25.71
C TRP A 5 -8.60 5.31 -25.06
N ILE A 6 -9.31 6.28 -24.51
CA ILE A 6 -8.71 7.35 -23.72
C ILE A 6 -8.29 6.77 -22.37
N LEU A 7 -7.01 6.93 -22.04
CA LEU A 7 -6.47 6.51 -20.74
C LEU A 7 -7.15 7.29 -19.61
N PRO A 8 -7.50 6.64 -18.48
CA PRO A 8 -8.17 7.33 -17.37
C PRO A 8 -7.35 8.45 -16.71
N GLY A 9 -6.01 8.44 -16.86
CA GLY A 9 -5.10 9.43 -16.25
C GLY A 9 -5.04 9.39 -14.72
N ARG A 10 -5.69 8.42 -14.07
CA ARG A 10 -5.85 8.38 -12.60
C ARG A 10 -4.62 7.90 -11.84
N ASN A 11 -3.69 7.21 -12.50
CA ASN A 11 -2.52 6.56 -11.87
C ASN A 11 -2.87 5.76 -10.60
N CYS A 12 -4.05 5.13 -10.59
CA CYS A 12 -4.66 4.56 -9.38
C CYS A 12 -4.05 3.22 -8.92
N GLY A 13 -3.19 2.60 -9.71
CA GLY A 13 -2.61 1.28 -9.40
C GLY A 13 -3.54 0.08 -9.53
N ALA A 14 -4.85 0.28 -9.79
CA ALA A 14 -5.84 -0.80 -9.74
C ALA A 14 -5.61 -1.90 -10.80
N CYS A 15 -5.03 -1.55 -11.95
CA CYS A 15 -4.62 -2.52 -12.98
C CYS A 15 -3.28 -3.21 -12.65
N GLY A 16 -2.56 -2.73 -11.63
CA GLY A 16 -1.27 -3.28 -11.21
C GLY A 16 -0.02 -2.50 -11.66
N TYR A 17 -0.19 -1.37 -12.33
CA TYR A 17 0.90 -0.50 -12.81
C TYR A 17 0.90 0.84 -12.07
N GLY A 18 2.08 1.43 -11.86
CA GLY A 18 2.24 2.68 -11.10
C GLY A 18 1.61 3.88 -11.79
N THR A 19 1.62 3.89 -13.12
CA THR A 19 0.99 4.93 -13.94
C THR A 19 0.11 4.37 -15.05
N CYS A 20 -0.81 5.19 -15.56
CA CYS A 20 -1.61 4.88 -16.73
C CYS A 20 -0.74 4.70 -17.99
N ASP A 21 0.36 5.43 -18.10
CA ASP A 21 1.30 5.33 -19.22
C ASP A 21 2.07 4.01 -19.20
N GLU A 22 2.52 3.56 -18.02
CA GLU A 22 3.13 2.23 -17.85
C GLU A 22 2.17 1.11 -18.27
N PHE A 23 0.90 1.20 -17.87
CA PHE A 23 -0.11 0.22 -18.28
C PHE A 23 -0.38 0.27 -19.78
N PHE A 24 -0.40 1.46 -20.37
CA PHE A 24 -0.59 1.63 -21.81
C PHE A 24 0.55 1.00 -22.62
N ALA A 25 1.80 1.18 -22.19
CA ALA A 25 2.96 0.52 -22.80
C ALA A 25 2.85 -1.02 -22.71
N ALA A 26 2.32 -1.55 -21.60
CA ALA A 26 2.06 -2.98 -21.45
C ALA A 26 0.98 -3.50 -22.42
N ILE A 27 -0.03 -2.68 -22.72
CA ILE A 27 -1.05 -3.01 -23.72
C ILE A 27 -0.48 -2.95 -25.13
N GLN A 28 0.31 -1.91 -25.46
CA GLN A 28 0.94 -1.78 -26.77
C GLN A 28 1.92 -2.93 -27.07
N SER A 29 2.60 -3.45 -26.05
CA SER A 29 3.47 -4.62 -26.16
C SER A 29 2.71 -5.97 -26.18
N GLY A 30 1.38 -5.95 -26.09
CA GLY A 30 0.54 -7.16 -26.11
C GLY A 30 0.63 -8.03 -24.85
N THR A 31 1.33 -7.56 -23.81
CA THR A 31 1.47 -8.29 -22.53
C THR A 31 0.23 -8.18 -21.65
N ARG A 32 -0.63 -7.19 -21.93
CA ARG A 32 -1.87 -6.90 -21.19
C ARG A 32 -3.01 -6.54 -22.14
N LYS A 33 -4.24 -6.68 -21.63
CA LYS A 33 -5.45 -6.30 -22.36
C LYS A 33 -6.14 -5.08 -21.72
N LYS A 34 -6.85 -4.29 -22.52
CA LYS A 34 -7.55 -3.07 -22.11
C LYS A 34 -8.53 -3.33 -20.96
N GLU A 35 -9.21 -4.48 -20.98
CA GLU A 35 -10.24 -4.88 -20.01
C GLU A 35 -9.66 -5.13 -18.60
N GLU A 36 -8.34 -5.20 -18.46
CA GLU A 36 -7.68 -5.34 -17.16
C GLU A 36 -7.64 -4.04 -16.35
N CYS A 37 -8.04 -2.90 -16.95
CA CYS A 37 -8.29 -1.67 -16.22
C CYS A 37 -9.75 -1.59 -15.77
N PRO A 38 -10.04 -1.43 -14.46
CA PRO A 38 -11.42 -1.29 -13.97
C PRO A 38 -12.19 -0.08 -14.54
N PHE A 39 -11.48 0.85 -15.20
CA PHE A 39 -12.03 2.06 -15.81
C PHE A 39 -12.03 2.00 -17.35
N SER A 40 -11.90 0.81 -17.95
CA SER A 40 -11.77 0.64 -19.41
C SER A 40 -13.09 0.74 -20.18
N SER A 41 -14.23 0.46 -19.54
CA SER A 41 -15.55 0.39 -20.17
C SER A 41 -16.53 1.38 -19.53
N GLN A 42 -16.83 2.44 -20.30
CA GLN A 42 -17.92 3.42 -20.18
C GLN A 42 -17.81 4.62 -19.21
N HIS A 43 -17.90 5.78 -19.88
CA HIS A 43 -18.53 7.06 -19.55
C HIS A 43 -18.21 7.81 -18.25
N LEU A 44 -17.57 8.97 -18.47
CA LEU A 44 -17.64 10.23 -17.71
C LEU A 44 -17.25 10.15 -16.22
N CYS A 45 -16.06 10.66 -15.94
CA CYS A 45 -15.91 11.75 -14.97
C CYS A 45 -14.74 12.62 -15.43
N GLN A 46 -14.99 13.93 -15.42
CA GLN A 46 -14.14 15.02 -15.89
C GLN A 46 -12.68 14.88 -15.44
N GLU A 47 -11.79 15.46 -16.25
CA GLU A 47 -10.44 15.82 -15.83
C GLU A 47 -10.52 16.59 -14.51
N VAL A 48 -10.23 15.92 -13.40
CA VAL A 48 -9.66 16.62 -12.26
C VAL A 48 -8.19 16.77 -12.63
N PRO A 49 -7.66 18.00 -12.73
CA PRO A 49 -6.23 18.16 -12.90
C PRO A 49 -5.60 17.54 -11.67
N CYS A 50 -5.04 16.34 -11.82
CA CYS A 50 -4.13 15.78 -10.85
C CYS A 50 -2.91 16.71 -10.95
N THR A 51 -2.89 17.70 -10.07
CA THR A 51 -1.76 18.60 -9.92
C THR A 51 -0.55 17.70 -9.76
N GLN A 52 0.49 18.00 -10.55
CA GLN A 52 1.78 17.33 -10.47
C GLN A 52 2.33 17.55 -9.06
N ALA A 53 1.90 16.72 -8.10
CA ALA A 53 2.42 16.73 -6.75
C ALA A 53 3.89 16.33 -6.87
N VAL A 54 4.75 17.25 -6.46
CA VAL A 54 6.20 17.07 -6.44
C VAL A 54 6.49 15.77 -5.69
N LEU A 55 7.05 14.80 -6.41
CA LEU A 55 7.34 13.48 -5.89
C LEU A 55 8.22 13.57 -4.62
N GLY A 56 7.75 12.93 -3.56
CA GLY A 56 8.58 12.46 -2.44
C GLY A 56 8.61 13.31 -1.18
N SER A 57 8.00 14.50 -1.14
CA SER A 57 8.05 15.34 0.07
C SER A 57 6.72 15.82 0.62
N PHE A 58 5.67 15.84 -0.20
CA PHE A 58 4.34 16.32 0.17
C PHE A 58 3.26 15.32 -0.23
N ASP A 59 2.19 15.27 0.55
CA ASP A 59 1.00 14.48 0.23
C ASP A 59 0.11 15.18 -0.82
N ILE A 60 -0.97 14.49 -1.20
CA ILE A 60 -1.96 14.97 -2.17
C ILE A 60 -2.70 16.25 -1.72
N LEU A 61 -2.64 16.62 -0.44
CA LEU A 61 -3.21 17.85 0.09
C LEU A 61 -2.17 18.99 0.22
N GLY A 62 -0.90 18.71 -0.08
CA GLY A 62 0.20 19.67 0.00
C GLY A 62 0.88 19.75 1.36
N ASP A 63 0.58 18.82 2.28
CA ASP A 63 1.23 18.77 3.58
C ASP A 63 2.52 17.94 3.51
N PRO A 64 3.60 18.34 4.21
CA PRO A 64 4.86 17.62 4.15
C PRO A 64 4.85 16.30 4.93
N PHE A 65 5.61 15.32 4.44
CA PHE A 65 6.00 14.14 5.21
C PHE A 65 7.20 14.44 6.12
N ASP A 66 7.28 13.78 7.26
CA ASP A 66 8.51 13.79 8.06
C ASP A 66 9.55 12.83 7.47
N PHE A 67 9.11 11.63 7.06
CA PHE A 67 9.95 10.61 6.42
C PHE A 67 9.14 9.70 5.47
N ILE A 68 9.84 9.03 4.55
CA ILE A 68 9.30 7.95 3.72
C ILE A 68 9.74 6.61 4.33
N LEU A 69 8.82 5.64 4.38
CA LEU A 69 9.09 4.30 4.90
C LEU A 69 9.26 3.30 3.75
N HIS A 70 10.50 2.87 3.56
CA HIS A 70 10.95 1.94 2.54
C HIS A 70 10.99 0.49 3.04
N PRO A 71 11.10 -0.50 2.13
CA PRO A 71 11.30 -1.90 2.51
C PRO A 71 12.54 -2.11 3.39
N LEU A 72 12.51 -3.16 4.21
CA LEU A 72 13.73 -3.68 4.81
C LEU A 72 14.63 -4.31 3.73
N PRO A 73 15.96 -4.43 3.98
CA PRO A 73 16.86 -5.06 3.03
C PRO A 73 16.38 -6.46 2.61
N GLY A 74 16.23 -6.67 1.30
CA GLY A 74 15.77 -7.93 0.72
C GLY A 74 14.25 -8.13 0.68
N GLU A 75 13.46 -7.14 1.11
CA GLU A 75 12.00 -7.20 1.08
C GLU A 75 11.39 -6.36 -0.05
N CYS A 76 10.18 -6.71 -0.48
CA CYS A 76 9.52 -6.04 -1.62
C CYS A 76 8.69 -4.81 -1.23
N SER A 77 8.31 -4.67 0.04
CA SER A 77 7.62 -3.50 0.58
C SER A 77 8.03 -3.29 2.04
N ALA A 78 7.73 -2.12 2.61
CA ALA A 78 7.67 -2.01 4.06
C ALA A 78 6.66 -3.03 4.60
N ARG A 79 6.93 -3.60 5.79
CA ARG A 79 6.01 -4.54 6.41
C ARG A 79 4.78 -3.79 6.91
N LYS A 80 3.60 -4.29 6.58
CA LYS A 80 2.31 -3.83 7.11
C LYS A 80 1.83 -4.84 8.13
N ILE A 81 1.51 -4.34 9.32
CA ILE A 81 1.04 -5.13 10.45
C ILE A 81 -0.45 -4.87 10.60
N LEU A 82 -1.24 -5.92 10.53
CA LEU A 82 -2.69 -5.83 10.55
C LEU A 82 -3.30 -6.77 11.57
N LEU A 83 -4.51 -6.40 12.00
CA LEU A 83 -5.39 -7.20 12.82
C LEU A 83 -6.72 -7.35 12.08
N PRO A 84 -7.13 -8.57 11.69
CA PRO A 84 -8.48 -8.80 11.18
C PRO A 84 -9.53 -8.41 12.23
N PHE A 85 -10.72 -7.96 11.81
CA PHE A 85 -11.83 -7.75 12.75
C PHE A 85 -12.22 -9.03 13.49
N ARG A 86 -11.91 -10.18 12.90
CA ARG A 86 -12.07 -11.51 13.46
C ARG A 86 -10.71 -12.20 13.58
N PRO A 87 -10.01 -12.06 14.72
CA PRO A 87 -8.71 -12.69 14.95
C PRO A 87 -8.73 -14.22 14.77
N ASP A 88 -9.88 -14.86 15.02
CA ASP A 88 -10.08 -16.30 14.85
C ASP A 88 -9.95 -16.79 13.40
N LEU A 89 -9.98 -15.88 12.41
CA LEU A 89 -9.78 -16.23 11.01
C LEU A 89 -8.37 -16.74 10.73
N VAL A 90 -7.36 -16.34 11.51
CA VAL A 90 -6.00 -16.87 11.35
C VAL A 90 -5.99 -18.39 11.52
N GLU A 91 -6.68 -18.90 12.54
CA GLU A 91 -6.80 -20.33 12.79
C GLU A 91 -7.81 -20.99 11.84
N LYS A 92 -9.01 -20.42 11.70
CA LYS A 92 -10.10 -21.03 10.91
C LYS A 92 -9.78 -21.16 9.42
N TRP A 93 -8.98 -20.25 8.88
CA TRP A 93 -8.59 -20.26 7.47
C TRP A 93 -7.17 -20.74 7.26
N ASP A 94 -6.51 -21.24 8.32
CA ASP A 94 -5.13 -21.71 8.29
C ASP A 94 -4.22 -20.71 7.55
N ILE A 95 -4.18 -19.46 8.02
CA ILE A 95 -3.42 -18.39 7.37
C ILE A 95 -1.94 -18.60 7.65
N GLN A 96 -1.16 -18.78 6.59
CA GLN A 96 0.26 -19.14 6.66
C GLN A 96 1.15 -18.20 5.83
N PRO A 97 2.46 -18.14 6.12
CA PRO A 97 3.41 -17.42 5.27
C PRO A 97 3.30 -17.86 3.79
N GLY A 98 3.26 -16.89 2.88
CA GLY A 98 3.10 -17.12 1.44
C GLY A 98 1.67 -16.96 0.92
N ASP A 99 0.66 -16.99 1.80
CA ASP A 99 -0.73 -16.73 1.44
C ASP A 99 -0.92 -15.31 0.88
N ILE A 100 -1.93 -15.18 0.01
CA ILE A 100 -2.41 -13.87 -0.46
C ILE A 100 -3.70 -13.53 0.27
N LEU A 101 -3.67 -12.40 0.97
CA LEU A 101 -4.86 -11.81 1.57
C LEU A 101 -5.29 -10.59 0.76
N THR A 102 -6.60 -10.37 0.70
CA THR A 102 -7.16 -9.09 0.28
C THR A 102 -7.97 -8.47 1.38
N GLY A 103 -8.17 -7.16 1.29
CA GLY A 103 -9.12 -6.46 2.14
C GLY A 103 -8.85 -4.97 2.18
N ARG A 104 -9.77 -4.25 2.80
CA ARG A 104 -9.67 -2.80 2.98
C ARG A 104 -9.12 -2.45 4.36
N PRO A 105 -8.19 -1.49 4.46
CA PRO A 105 -7.71 -0.98 5.75
C PRO A 105 -8.77 -0.08 6.40
N MET A 106 -9.74 -0.69 7.09
CA MET A 106 -10.84 0.03 7.71
C MET A 106 -10.34 0.88 8.88
N GLY A 107 -10.94 2.06 9.05
CA GLY A 107 -10.52 3.07 10.03
C GLY A 107 -9.43 4.01 9.54
N ALA A 108 -8.75 3.66 8.44
CA ALA A 108 -7.80 4.56 7.79
C ALA A 108 -8.47 5.37 6.64
N GLY A 109 -9.60 4.92 6.09
CA GLY A 109 -10.29 5.66 5.02
C GLY A 109 -9.68 5.50 3.62
N CYS A 110 -8.68 4.63 3.45
CA CYS A 110 -8.15 4.32 2.11
C CYS A 110 -9.24 3.63 1.25
N PRO A 111 -9.51 4.12 0.04
CA PRO A 111 -10.55 3.58 -0.83
C PRO A 111 -10.11 2.30 -1.56
N VAL A 112 -8.81 1.97 -1.53
CA VAL A 112 -8.22 0.90 -2.34
C VAL A 112 -8.18 -0.41 -1.56
N GLN A 113 -8.59 -1.50 -2.23
CA GLN A 113 -8.35 -2.85 -1.74
C GLN A 113 -6.87 -3.17 -1.81
N HIS A 114 -6.28 -3.56 -0.69
CA HIS A 114 -4.89 -3.98 -0.66
C HIS A 114 -4.78 -5.47 -0.99
N VAL A 115 -3.74 -5.82 -1.74
CA VAL A 115 -3.28 -7.21 -1.86
C VAL A 115 -2.06 -7.37 -0.97
N LEU A 116 -2.05 -8.42 -0.17
CA LEU A 116 -1.12 -8.60 0.93
C LEU A 116 -0.50 -9.99 0.85
N LEU A 117 0.82 -10.07 0.88
CA LEU A 117 1.56 -11.32 0.99
C LEU A 117 1.89 -11.58 2.45
N VAL A 118 1.47 -12.71 3.01
CA VAL A 118 1.70 -13.05 4.41
C VAL A 118 3.16 -13.42 4.66
N LEU A 119 3.77 -12.80 5.68
CA LEU A 119 5.10 -13.16 6.20
C LEU A 119 5.02 -14.01 7.45
N SER A 120 4.06 -13.70 8.31
CA SER A 120 3.78 -14.45 9.54
C SER A 120 2.38 -14.14 10.03
N ALA A 121 1.72 -15.12 10.64
CA ALA A 121 0.43 -14.96 11.30
C ALA A 121 0.47 -15.58 12.69
N SER A 122 -0.08 -14.89 13.68
CA SER A 122 -0.16 -15.35 15.07
C SER A 122 -1.55 -15.91 15.35
N THR A 123 -1.65 -17.19 15.70
CA THR A 123 -2.91 -17.82 16.14
C THR A 123 -3.34 -17.34 17.53
N VAL A 124 -2.42 -16.81 18.33
CA VAL A 124 -2.70 -16.33 19.68
C VAL A 124 -3.34 -14.93 19.67
N SER A 125 -2.79 -14.01 18.86
CA SER A 125 -3.23 -12.62 18.83
C SER A 125 -4.04 -12.25 17.60
N GLY A 126 -4.06 -13.11 16.57
CA GLY A 126 -4.61 -12.80 15.25
C GLY A 126 -3.81 -11.77 14.46
N VAL A 127 -2.65 -11.32 14.97
CA VAL A 127 -1.81 -10.34 14.28
C VAL A 127 -1.13 -11.00 13.07
N ILE A 128 -1.19 -10.32 11.93
CA ILE A 128 -0.59 -10.76 10.67
C ILE A 128 0.41 -9.70 10.22
N VAL A 129 1.63 -10.13 9.89
CA VAL A 129 2.65 -9.29 9.26
C VAL A 129 2.69 -9.63 7.79
N THR A 130 2.63 -8.60 6.94
CA THR A 130 2.46 -8.75 5.49
C THR A 130 3.38 -7.79 4.72
N HIS A 131 3.65 -8.11 3.47
CA HIS A 131 4.02 -7.13 2.45
C HIS A 131 2.79 -6.65 1.71
N VAL A 132 2.76 -5.37 1.37
CA VAL A 132 1.77 -4.83 0.43
C VAL A 132 2.28 -5.11 -0.96
N VAL A 133 1.54 -5.93 -1.69
CA VAL A 133 1.88 -6.32 -3.06
C VAL A 133 0.85 -5.73 -4.04
N GLY A 134 1.26 -5.51 -5.28
CA GLY A 134 0.37 -4.96 -6.29
C GLY A 134 -0.71 -5.97 -6.72
N PRO A 135 -1.85 -5.51 -7.29
CA PRO A 135 -2.95 -6.36 -7.76
C PRO A 135 -2.57 -7.50 -8.72
N LEU A 136 -1.43 -7.42 -9.41
CA LEU A 136 -0.95 -8.52 -10.24
C LEU A 136 -0.60 -9.77 -9.43
N SER A 137 -0.24 -9.60 -8.16
CA SER A 137 0.21 -10.68 -7.29
C SER A 137 -0.92 -11.60 -6.82
N SER A 138 -2.19 -11.19 -6.96
CA SER A 138 -3.36 -12.03 -6.63
C SER A 138 -3.92 -12.78 -7.84
N ARG A 139 -3.59 -12.37 -9.07
CA ARG A 139 -4.21 -12.94 -10.27
C ARG A 139 -3.81 -14.41 -10.46
N GLY A 140 -4.81 -15.29 -10.59
CA GLY A 140 -4.59 -16.73 -10.81
C GLY A 140 -4.06 -17.47 -9.58
N ARG A 141 -4.11 -16.85 -8.39
CA ARG A 141 -3.75 -17.47 -7.11
C ARG A 141 -5.00 -17.59 -6.23
N GLU A 142 -4.93 -18.50 -5.27
CA GLU A 142 -5.90 -18.52 -4.18
C GLU A 142 -5.76 -17.26 -3.33
N VAL A 143 -6.89 -16.63 -3.00
CA VAL A 143 -6.95 -15.38 -2.25
C VAL A 143 -7.93 -15.55 -1.10
N LYS A 144 -7.49 -15.24 0.12
CA LYS A 144 -8.34 -15.20 1.31
C LYS A 144 -8.76 -13.75 1.54
N ASP A 145 -10.03 -13.43 1.28
CA ASP A 145 -10.53 -12.07 1.41
C ASP A 145 -10.94 -11.78 2.86
N LEU A 146 -10.22 -10.90 3.54
CA LEU A 146 -10.56 -10.45 4.89
C LEU A 146 -11.73 -9.46 4.88
N GLU A 147 -12.12 -8.94 3.71
CA GLU A 147 -13.04 -7.82 3.47
C GLU A 147 -12.51 -6.49 4.06
N ALA A 148 -12.20 -6.49 5.35
CA ALA A 148 -11.72 -5.36 6.11
C ALA A 148 -10.76 -5.78 7.24
N TYR A 149 -9.81 -4.91 7.58
CA TYR A 149 -8.89 -5.11 8.71
C TYR A 149 -8.43 -3.78 9.31
N HIS A 150 -7.89 -3.82 10.52
CA HIS A 150 -7.19 -2.69 11.14
C HIS A 150 -5.72 -2.69 10.74
N ILE A 151 -5.21 -1.55 10.29
CA ILE A 151 -3.76 -1.33 10.24
C ILE A 151 -3.31 -0.96 11.65
N ILE A 152 -2.47 -1.80 12.26
CA ILE A 152 -1.97 -1.56 13.62
C ILE A 152 -0.52 -1.10 13.64
N GLY A 153 0.22 -1.27 12.55
CA GLY A 153 1.56 -0.74 12.44
C GLY A 153 2.23 -0.95 11.10
N PHE A 154 3.42 -0.36 10.98
CA PHE A 154 4.34 -0.56 9.88
C PHE A 154 5.76 -0.73 10.40
N GLU A 155 6.59 -1.41 9.63
CA GLU A 155 8.03 -1.55 9.88
C GLU A 155 8.81 -1.46 8.56
N GLY A 156 9.91 -0.71 8.57
CA GLY A 156 10.71 -0.49 7.37
C GLY A 156 11.95 0.37 7.62
N MET A 157 12.61 0.76 6.54
CA MET A 157 13.74 1.69 6.56
C MET A 157 13.24 3.12 6.35
N ALA A 158 13.61 4.03 7.24
CA ALA A 158 13.19 5.43 7.12
C ALA A 158 14.19 6.25 6.32
N GLU A 159 13.69 6.91 5.28
CA GLU A 159 14.37 8.02 4.59
C GLU A 159 13.78 9.33 5.12
N SER A 160 14.59 10.11 5.82
CA SER A 160 14.13 11.37 6.42
C SER A 160 13.94 12.43 5.34
N VAL A 161 12.77 13.04 5.29
CA VAL A 161 12.43 14.12 4.36
C VAL A 161 12.56 15.46 5.07
N ARG A 162 11.77 15.65 6.13
CA ARG A 162 11.74 16.86 6.94
C ARG A 162 12.33 16.65 8.32
N GLN A 163 12.04 15.50 8.94
CA GLN A 163 12.49 15.19 10.30
C GLN A 163 12.91 13.74 10.43
N VAL A 164 14.01 13.51 11.15
CA VAL A 164 14.41 12.15 11.53
C VAL A 164 13.38 11.53 12.47
N PRO A 165 13.05 10.24 12.32
CA PRO A 165 12.16 9.52 13.24
C PRO A 165 12.59 9.66 14.71
N VAL A 166 11.64 9.99 15.60
CA VAL A 166 11.87 10.19 17.04
C VAL A 166 10.98 9.26 17.85
N PHE A 167 11.58 8.41 18.69
CA PHE A 167 10.87 7.48 19.56
C PHE A 167 9.81 8.19 20.42
N GLY A 168 8.62 7.59 20.52
CA GLY A 168 7.47 8.09 21.27
C GLY A 168 6.71 9.24 20.61
N ARG A 169 7.20 9.78 19.48
CA ARG A 169 6.53 10.88 18.78
C ARG A 169 5.57 10.35 17.72
N ARG A 170 4.38 10.98 17.63
CA ARG A 170 3.50 10.84 16.47
C ARG A 170 4.04 11.65 15.30
N MET A 171 4.34 10.99 14.18
CA MET A 171 4.98 11.59 13.01
C MET A 171 4.23 11.28 11.73
N ARG A 172 4.35 12.16 10.73
CA ARG A 172 3.75 12.00 9.39
C ARG A 172 4.70 11.23 8.49
N PHE A 173 4.24 10.16 7.87
CA PHE A 173 5.07 9.36 6.97
C PHE A 173 4.28 8.84 5.78
N LEU A 174 5.01 8.52 4.72
CA LEU A 174 4.48 7.84 3.53
C LEU A 174 5.09 6.44 3.46
N PRO A 175 4.30 5.35 3.53
CA PRO A 175 4.77 4.06 3.05
C PRO A 175 5.09 4.18 1.56
N ALA A 176 6.30 3.82 1.13
CA ALA A 176 6.76 4.05 -0.25
C ALA A 176 5.86 3.41 -1.33
N TYR A 177 5.14 2.34 -0.97
CA TYR A 177 4.20 1.61 -1.84
C TYR A 177 2.74 2.10 -1.71
N CYS A 178 2.49 3.23 -1.05
CA CYS A 178 1.14 3.79 -0.91
C CYS A 178 0.73 4.56 -2.17
N MET A 179 -0.26 4.05 -2.91
CA MET A 179 -0.77 4.69 -4.12
C MET A 179 -1.64 5.93 -3.86
N MET A 180 -2.19 6.08 -2.66
CA MET A 180 -3.06 7.22 -2.33
C MET A 180 -2.28 8.53 -2.16
N ASN A 181 -0.97 8.44 -1.87
CA ASN A 181 -0.11 9.58 -1.55
C ASN A 181 -0.70 10.51 -0.46
N LEU A 182 -1.40 9.94 0.53
CA LEU A 182 -1.89 10.64 1.72
C LEU A 182 -1.03 10.28 2.93
N ALA A 183 -0.75 11.26 3.79
CA ALA A 183 0.07 11.06 4.97
C ALA A 183 -0.56 10.07 5.95
N HIS A 184 0.20 9.04 6.27
CA HIS A 184 -0.04 8.24 7.46
C HIS A 184 0.56 8.95 8.64
N THR A 185 -0.07 8.82 9.80
CA THR A 185 0.51 9.20 11.08
C THR A 185 0.55 8.01 12.00
N GLY A 186 1.57 7.95 12.83
CA GLY A 186 1.67 6.94 13.87
C GLY A 186 2.74 7.28 14.87
N VAL A 187 2.71 6.62 16.02
CA VAL A 187 3.71 6.75 17.07
C VAL A 187 4.91 5.88 16.72
N VAL A 188 6.10 6.46 16.74
CA VAL A 188 7.35 5.72 16.54
C VAL A 188 7.64 4.89 17.80
N ASN A 189 7.48 3.58 17.71
CA ASN A 189 7.60 2.68 18.86
C ASN A 189 8.96 1.98 18.93
N GLN A 190 9.71 1.90 17.82
CA GLN A 190 11.05 1.31 17.82
C GLN A 190 11.96 2.00 16.79
N LEU A 191 13.23 2.13 17.14
CA LEU A 191 14.30 2.66 16.29
C LEU A 191 15.53 1.78 16.41
N PHE A 192 16.04 1.27 15.30
CA PHE A 192 17.28 0.49 15.25
C PHE A 192 18.22 1.06 14.19
N SER A 193 19.43 1.41 14.61
CA SER A 193 20.52 1.74 13.68
C SER A 193 21.04 0.45 13.05
N ARG A 194 20.92 0.35 11.72
CA ARG A 194 21.46 -0.72 10.88
C ARG A 194 22.59 -0.16 10.01
N LYS A 195 23.33 -1.03 9.32
CA LYS A 195 24.34 -0.58 8.35
C LYS A 195 23.69 0.13 7.16
N GLU A 196 22.47 -0.29 6.83
CA GLU A 196 21.67 0.16 5.69
C GLU A 196 20.87 1.42 5.99
N GLY A 197 20.87 1.90 7.25
CA GLY A 197 20.16 3.11 7.67
C GLY A 197 19.36 2.90 8.95
N LEU A 198 18.32 3.72 9.13
CA LEU A 198 17.47 3.68 10.31
C LEU A 198 16.24 2.81 10.07
N GLN A 199 16.17 1.66 10.75
CA GLN A 199 14.96 0.85 10.80
C GLN A 199 14.00 1.42 11.83
N VAL A 200 12.72 1.53 11.46
CA VAL A 200 11.68 2.16 12.28
C VAL A 200 10.47 1.25 12.33
N ARG A 201 9.85 1.17 13.51
CA ARG A 201 8.49 0.63 13.69
C ARG A 201 7.56 1.74 14.14
N VAL A 202 6.41 1.85 13.49
CA VAL A 202 5.39 2.85 13.77
C VAL A 202 4.06 2.15 14.05
N GLU A 203 3.35 2.54 15.10
CA GLU A 203 2.06 1.96 15.51
C GLU A 203 1.01 3.06 15.79
N ASP A 204 -0.23 2.68 16.15
CA ASP A 204 -1.38 3.61 16.30
C ASP A 204 -1.59 4.45 15.04
N ILE A 205 -1.76 3.74 13.92
CA ILE A 205 -1.80 4.31 12.57
C ILE A 205 -3.13 5.04 12.32
N ARG A 206 -3.04 6.27 11.80
CA ARG A 206 -4.19 7.08 11.35
C ARG A 206 -3.83 7.82 10.07
N LEU A 207 -4.75 7.87 9.10
CA LEU A 207 -4.62 8.78 7.95
C LEU A 207 -5.19 10.15 8.34
N LEU A 208 -4.53 11.22 7.87
CA LEU A 208 -4.99 12.61 8.02
C LEU A 208 -5.37 13.17 6.65
#